data_AF-A0A7W4ZZE1-F1
#
_entry.id   AF-A0A7W4ZZE1-F1
#
_cell.length_a   1.000
_cell.length_b   1.000
_cell.length_c   1.000
_cell.angle_alpha   90.00
_cell.angle_beta   90.00
_cell.angle_gamma   90.00
#
_symmetry.space_group_name_H-M   'P 1'
#
loop_
_entity.id
_entity.type
_entity.pdbx_description
1 polymer ?
#
loop_
_entity_poly.entity_id
_entity_poly.type
_entity_poly.pdbx_seq_one_letter_code
_entity_poly.pdbx_strand_id
1 'polypeptide(L)'
;MPDIAFATSGSTGPPVTWLRTEAQLHAEAALVHDVVLGSARFGRIVSYAPPGHLYGRLYGRELPRLEDVPVTGLWDEPLTVPPLDDGVPTLLVCLPSTWQLLARHTAALARHGRVTALHSTGPATPAAHQVAERLADTGFRAYELLGSTETGAVAHRSVAGAHTAGLPWRLLPDVEVLPGGIADGDGPVQRLRVASPRLARRTGTEAPPDDWELPDLVAPVTPRTFHHVGRASRLVKVNGVRCDLARVEDLARAGCPGLDLVCAPVSDPVRGEHYEVFYAGPEPVDPADVRRRLGRLPSGLPAPRAVHRVPRIPRSATGKVLTAELTATARPVQEAEHV
;
A
#
# COMPACT_ATOMS: atom_id res chain seq x y z
N MET A 1 -3.21 -16.30 -26.96
CA MET A 1 -3.35 -16.88 -25.61
C MET A 1 -4.43 -16.10 -24.87
N PRO A 2 -5.23 -16.72 -24.01
CA PRO A 2 -6.33 -16.01 -23.34
C PRO A 2 -5.81 -15.02 -22.30
N ASP A 3 -6.55 -13.93 -22.11
CA ASP A 3 -6.25 -12.94 -21.08
C ASP A 3 -6.47 -13.50 -19.67
N ILE A 4 -5.72 -12.98 -18.72
CA ILE A 4 -5.77 -13.35 -17.31
C ILE A 4 -6.54 -12.28 -16.54
N ALA A 5 -7.57 -12.72 -15.81
CA ALA A 5 -8.46 -11.84 -15.08
C ALA A 5 -8.00 -11.57 -13.63
N PHE A 6 -8.12 -10.31 -13.21
CA PHE A 6 -7.89 -9.86 -11.84
C PHE A 6 -9.04 -8.96 -11.39
N ALA A 7 -9.70 -9.33 -10.28
CA ALA A 7 -10.79 -8.55 -9.72
C ALA A 7 -10.26 -7.53 -8.69
N THR A 8 -10.77 -6.30 -8.74
CA THR A 8 -10.55 -5.28 -7.71
C THR A 8 -11.82 -5.01 -6.94
N SER A 9 -11.73 -4.96 -5.62
CA SER A 9 -12.81 -4.45 -4.76
C SER A 9 -12.81 -2.92 -4.86
N GLY A 10 -13.81 -2.36 -5.53
CA GLY A 10 -14.03 -0.91 -5.58
C GLY A 10 -14.25 -0.35 -4.17
N SER A 11 -13.83 0.90 -3.91
CA SER A 11 -14.11 1.56 -2.63
C SER A 11 -15.57 2.02 -2.50
N THR A 12 -16.32 2.07 -3.60
CA THR A 12 -17.66 2.67 -3.69
C THR A 12 -18.58 1.97 -4.70
N GLY A 13 -18.24 0.76 -5.18
CA GLY A 13 -19.01 0.09 -6.24
C GLY A 13 -18.68 -1.41 -6.39
N PRO A 14 -19.40 -2.11 -7.29
CA PRO A 14 -19.22 -3.55 -7.51
C PRO A 14 -17.79 -3.86 -8.00
N PRO A 15 -17.28 -5.08 -7.74
CA PRO A 15 -15.95 -5.47 -8.18
C PRO A 15 -15.74 -5.26 -9.69
N VAL A 16 -14.60 -4.70 -10.07
CA VAL A 16 -14.23 -4.51 -11.48
C VAL A 16 -13.18 -5.53 -11.87
N THR A 17 -13.40 -6.23 -12.99
CA THR A 17 -12.45 -7.22 -13.52
C THR A 17 -11.59 -6.59 -14.61
N TRP A 18 -10.28 -6.68 -14.40
CA TRP A 18 -9.23 -6.24 -15.30
C TRP A 18 -8.54 -7.44 -15.92
N LEU A 19 -8.20 -7.32 -17.20
CA LEU A 19 -7.66 -8.36 -18.05
C LEU A 19 -6.24 -7.96 -18.47
N ARG A 20 -5.30 -8.87 -18.33
CA ARG A 20 -3.91 -8.70 -18.77
C ARG A 20 -3.43 -9.89 -19.58
N THR A 21 -2.58 -9.64 -20.57
CA THR A 21 -1.95 -10.70 -21.35
C THR A 21 -0.76 -11.30 -20.60
N GLU A 22 -0.35 -12.52 -20.96
CA GLU A 22 0.91 -13.10 -20.45
C GLU A 22 2.12 -12.22 -20.77
N ALA A 23 2.14 -11.61 -21.96
CA ALA A 23 3.21 -10.70 -22.37
C ALA A 23 3.31 -9.47 -21.44
N GLN A 24 2.17 -8.89 -21.01
CA GLN A 24 2.17 -7.79 -20.04
C GLN A 24 2.71 -8.21 -18.68
N LEU A 25 2.34 -9.42 -18.20
CA LEU A 25 2.82 -9.91 -16.91
C LEU A 25 4.32 -10.22 -16.94
N HIS A 26 4.79 -10.86 -18.01
CA HIS A 26 6.20 -11.14 -18.23
C HIS A 26 7.02 -9.85 -18.32
N ALA A 27 6.57 -8.88 -19.12
CA ALA A 27 7.24 -7.59 -19.28
C ALA A 27 7.35 -6.83 -17.94
N GLU A 28 6.31 -6.86 -17.11
CA GLU A 28 6.36 -6.24 -15.78
C GLU A 28 7.35 -6.93 -14.84
N ALA A 29 7.30 -8.26 -14.77
CA ALA A 29 8.18 -9.05 -13.90
C ALA A 29 9.65 -8.84 -14.26
N ALA A 30 9.98 -8.89 -15.55
CA ALA A 30 11.32 -8.63 -16.07
C ALA A 30 11.77 -7.18 -15.77
N LEU A 31 10.93 -6.19 -16.07
CA LEU A 31 11.26 -4.79 -15.84
C LEU A 31 11.56 -4.50 -14.37
N VAL A 32 10.75 -5.01 -13.45
CA VAL A 32 10.94 -4.79 -12.02
C VAL A 32 12.14 -5.56 -11.49
N HIS A 33 12.40 -6.76 -12.00
CA HIS A 33 13.60 -7.52 -11.67
C HIS A 33 14.87 -6.76 -12.07
N ASP A 34 14.93 -6.25 -13.29
CA ASP A 34 16.10 -5.52 -13.79
C ASP A 34 16.28 -4.17 -13.09
N VAL A 35 15.22 -3.36 -13.02
CA VAL A 35 15.32 -1.96 -12.59
C VAL A 35 15.30 -1.80 -11.07
N VAL A 36 14.51 -2.63 -10.38
CA VAL A 36 14.27 -2.47 -8.93
C VAL A 36 15.09 -3.47 -8.14
N LEU A 37 15.13 -4.73 -8.58
CA LEU A 37 15.89 -5.79 -7.90
C LEU A 37 17.34 -5.89 -8.39
N GLY A 38 17.73 -5.08 -9.39
CA GLY A 38 19.09 -4.96 -9.89
C GLY A 38 19.59 -6.23 -10.58
N SER A 39 18.70 -6.98 -11.24
CA SER A 39 18.97 -8.28 -11.86
C SER A 39 19.64 -9.27 -10.89
N ALA A 40 19.33 -9.15 -9.59
CA ALA A 40 19.85 -10.04 -8.58
C ALA A 40 19.39 -11.48 -8.85
N ARG A 41 20.33 -12.44 -8.78
CA ARG A 41 20.01 -13.86 -8.85
C ARG A 41 19.55 -14.35 -7.49
N PHE A 42 18.30 -14.75 -7.41
CA PHE A 42 17.72 -15.34 -6.22
C PHE A 42 17.84 -16.87 -6.27
N GLY A 43 18.19 -17.49 -5.15
CA GLY A 43 18.11 -18.95 -5.00
C GLY A 43 16.74 -19.40 -4.48
N ARG A 44 15.94 -18.48 -3.93
CA ARG A 44 14.56 -18.73 -3.49
C ARG A 44 13.72 -17.47 -3.52
N ILE A 45 12.44 -17.64 -3.79
CA ILE A 45 11.40 -16.63 -3.55
C ILE A 45 10.45 -17.15 -2.46
N VAL A 46 10.12 -16.31 -1.48
CA VAL A 46 9.06 -16.58 -0.50
C VAL A 46 7.97 -15.54 -0.68
N SER A 47 6.76 -15.98 -1.03
CA SER A 47 5.64 -15.07 -1.31
C SER A 47 4.56 -15.14 -0.25
N TYR A 48 4.32 -14.01 0.42
CA TYR A 48 3.17 -13.80 1.29
C TYR A 48 1.96 -13.24 0.52
N ALA A 49 2.15 -12.86 -0.75
CA ALA A 49 1.11 -12.33 -1.60
C ALA A 49 0.35 -13.47 -2.32
N PRO A 50 -0.99 -13.55 -2.21
CA PRO A 50 -1.75 -14.60 -2.89
C PRO A 50 -1.69 -14.47 -4.42
N PRO A 51 -1.50 -15.57 -5.16
CA PRO A 51 -1.32 -15.55 -6.61
C PRO A 51 -2.60 -15.22 -7.41
N GLY A 52 -3.75 -15.17 -6.74
CA GLY A 52 -5.01 -14.68 -7.35
C GLY A 52 -5.04 -13.15 -7.50
N HIS A 53 -4.17 -12.42 -6.82
CA HIS A 53 -4.00 -10.98 -6.99
C HIS A 53 -2.82 -10.68 -7.90
N LEU A 54 -2.87 -9.57 -8.64
CA LEU A 54 -1.83 -9.20 -9.61
C LEU A 54 -0.42 -9.21 -8.98
N TYR A 55 -0.25 -8.60 -7.81
CA TYR A 55 1.04 -8.54 -7.13
C TYR A 55 1.61 -9.94 -6.83
N GLY A 56 0.80 -10.82 -6.23
CA GLY A 56 1.23 -12.21 -5.96
C GLY A 56 1.38 -13.05 -7.22
N ARG A 57 0.61 -12.77 -8.28
CA ARG A 57 0.79 -13.41 -9.59
C ARG A 57 2.13 -13.04 -10.20
N LEU A 58 2.48 -11.76 -10.24
CA LEU A 58 3.72 -11.26 -10.81
C LEU A 58 4.93 -11.81 -10.08
N TYR A 59 5.00 -11.62 -8.76
CA TYR A 59 6.25 -11.89 -8.03
C TYR A 59 6.26 -13.26 -7.33
N GLY A 60 5.12 -13.92 -7.20
CA GLY A 60 5.00 -15.28 -6.67
C GLY A 60 4.79 -16.36 -7.74
N ARG A 61 4.61 -16.01 -9.02
CA ARG A 61 4.53 -16.98 -10.13
C ARG A 61 5.32 -16.59 -11.37
N GLU A 62 5.14 -15.39 -11.90
CA GLU A 62 5.78 -15.02 -13.18
C GLU A 62 7.28 -14.78 -13.04
N LEU A 63 7.71 -14.03 -12.02
CA LEU A 63 9.13 -13.85 -11.71
C LEU A 63 9.86 -15.18 -11.42
N PRO A 64 9.33 -16.09 -10.56
CA PRO A 64 9.98 -17.38 -10.36
C PRO A 64 10.09 -18.23 -11.63
N ARG A 65 9.13 -18.13 -12.56
CA ARG A 65 9.20 -18.80 -13.87
C ARG A 65 10.24 -18.17 -14.80
N LEU A 66 10.33 -16.83 -14.79
CA LEU A 66 11.32 -16.09 -15.57
C LEU A 66 12.74 -16.47 -15.18
N GLU A 67 13.00 -16.58 -13.87
CA GLU A 67 14.33 -16.78 -13.30
C GLU A 67 14.66 -18.26 -13.02
N ASP A 68 13.72 -19.18 -13.25
CA ASP A 68 13.81 -20.60 -12.85
C ASP A 68 14.18 -20.79 -11.37
N VAL A 69 13.45 -20.08 -10.49
CA VAL A 69 13.72 -20.04 -9.04
C VAL A 69 12.58 -20.71 -8.26
N PRO A 70 12.88 -21.57 -7.26
CA PRO A 70 11.85 -22.17 -6.43
C PRO A 70 11.11 -21.11 -5.61
N VAL A 71 9.78 -21.27 -5.52
CA VAL A 71 8.90 -20.38 -4.76
C VAL A 71 8.21 -21.13 -3.61
N THR A 72 8.23 -20.53 -2.41
CA THR A 72 7.44 -20.96 -1.26
C THR A 72 6.29 -19.97 -1.04
N GLY A 73 5.04 -20.44 -1.17
CA GLY A 73 3.86 -19.64 -0.88
C GLY A 73 3.46 -19.71 0.58
N LEU A 74 3.42 -18.57 1.27
CA LEU A 74 3.01 -18.42 2.68
C LEU A 74 1.81 -17.48 2.84
N TRP A 75 1.01 -17.28 1.80
CA TRP A 75 -0.17 -16.42 1.83
C TRP A 75 -1.33 -16.99 2.67
N ASP A 76 -1.42 -18.32 2.80
CA ASP A 76 -2.43 -18.99 3.66
C ASP A 76 -1.96 -19.10 5.13
N GLU A 77 -0.66 -18.95 5.37
CA GLU A 77 -0.03 -18.99 6.69
C GLU A 77 0.85 -17.74 6.92
N PRO A 78 0.27 -16.53 6.96
CA PRO A 78 1.02 -15.26 6.90
C PRO A 78 1.87 -14.96 8.15
N LEU A 79 1.77 -15.79 9.19
CA LEU A 79 2.58 -15.71 10.42
C LEU A 79 3.76 -16.70 10.40
N THR A 80 3.84 -17.58 9.40
CA THR A 80 4.94 -18.53 9.27
C THR A 80 6.21 -17.80 8.86
N VAL A 81 7.28 -17.99 9.66
CA VAL A 81 8.61 -17.43 9.44
C VAL A 81 9.13 -17.93 8.09
N PRO A 82 9.71 -17.05 7.24
CA PRO A 82 10.20 -17.50 5.95
C PRO A 82 11.36 -18.49 6.13
N PRO A 83 11.46 -19.54 5.30
CA PRO A 83 12.60 -20.43 5.34
C PRO A 83 13.85 -19.68 4.84
N LEU A 84 14.79 -19.44 5.75
CA LEU A 84 16.05 -18.74 5.50
C LEU A 84 17.20 -19.74 5.53
N ASP A 85 17.56 -20.27 4.35
CA ASP A 85 18.70 -21.20 4.22
C ASP A 85 20.00 -20.39 4.14
N ASP A 86 20.99 -20.74 4.96
CA ASP A 86 22.22 -19.96 5.08
C ASP A 86 22.90 -19.74 3.71
N GLY A 87 23.11 -18.47 3.35
CA GLY A 87 23.83 -18.06 2.14
C GLY A 87 23.02 -18.03 0.84
N VAL A 88 21.76 -18.51 0.84
CA VAL A 88 20.88 -18.53 -0.35
C VAL A 88 20.23 -17.15 -0.55
N PRO A 89 20.55 -16.39 -1.63
CA PRO A 89 19.91 -15.10 -1.85
C PRO A 89 18.40 -15.25 -1.97
N THR A 90 17.66 -14.60 -1.07
CA THR A 90 16.22 -14.83 -0.91
C THR A 90 15.44 -13.55 -1.17
N LEU A 91 14.46 -13.63 -2.07
CA LEU A 91 13.46 -12.58 -2.28
C LEU A 91 12.22 -12.85 -1.42
N LEU A 92 11.85 -11.89 -0.58
CA LEU A 92 10.59 -11.90 0.15
C LEU A 92 9.59 -10.99 -0.56
N VAL A 93 8.47 -11.54 -1.01
CA VAL A 93 7.34 -10.77 -1.57
C VAL A 93 6.38 -10.47 -0.43
N CYS A 94 6.49 -9.26 0.11
CA CYS A 94 5.89 -8.82 1.36
C CYS A 94 4.57 -8.06 1.14
N LEU A 95 3.64 -8.29 2.07
CA LEU A 95 2.47 -7.45 2.30
C LEU A 95 2.73 -6.54 3.51
N PRO A 96 1.89 -5.51 3.76
CA PRO A 96 2.03 -4.65 4.94
C PRO A 96 2.15 -5.43 6.26
N SER A 97 1.42 -6.53 6.43
CA SER A 97 1.43 -7.37 7.63
C SER A 97 2.74 -8.17 7.79
N THR A 98 3.40 -8.55 6.69
CA THR A 98 4.64 -9.34 6.70
C THR A 98 5.72 -8.66 7.54
N TRP A 99 5.76 -7.32 7.52
CA TRP A 99 6.75 -6.55 8.27
C TRP A 99 6.66 -6.71 9.79
N GLN A 100 5.48 -6.98 10.35
CA GLN A 100 5.32 -7.26 11.78
C GLN A 100 5.97 -8.60 12.17
N LEU A 101 5.91 -9.59 11.28
CA LEU A 101 6.61 -10.85 11.43
C LEU A 101 8.12 -10.60 11.33
N LEU A 102 8.59 -9.95 10.25
CA LEU A 102 10.02 -9.69 10.04
C LEU A 102 10.66 -8.89 11.18
N ALA A 103 9.93 -7.93 11.76
CA ALA A 103 10.38 -7.14 12.91
C ALA A 103 10.69 -7.97 14.17
N ARG A 104 10.08 -9.16 14.32
CA ARG A 104 10.33 -10.11 15.41
C ARG A 104 11.52 -11.03 15.13
N HIS A 105 11.98 -11.11 13.88
CA HIS A 105 13.00 -12.05 13.42
C HIS A 105 14.23 -11.34 12.82
N THR A 106 14.50 -10.08 13.17
CA THR A 106 15.63 -9.32 12.62
C THR A 106 16.99 -9.97 12.86
N ALA A 107 17.18 -10.67 13.99
CA ALA A 107 18.43 -11.41 14.25
C ALA A 107 18.67 -12.55 13.23
N ALA A 108 17.61 -13.29 12.87
CA ALA A 108 17.70 -14.35 11.86
C ALA A 108 17.95 -13.78 10.45
N LEU A 109 17.27 -12.67 10.11
CA LEU A 109 17.47 -11.96 8.84
C LEU A 109 18.91 -11.42 8.73
N ALA A 110 19.46 -10.86 9.80
CA ALA A 110 20.83 -10.37 9.86
C ALA A 110 21.84 -11.50 9.65
N ARG A 111 21.65 -12.64 10.34
CA ARG A 111 22.51 -13.82 10.20
C ARG A 111 22.50 -14.39 8.78
N HIS A 112 21.34 -14.39 8.11
CA HIS A 112 21.21 -14.83 6.73
C HIS A 112 21.93 -13.90 5.74
N GLY A 113 21.86 -12.57 5.96
CA GLY A 113 22.71 -11.58 5.28
C GLY A 113 22.43 -11.32 3.78
N ARG A 114 21.62 -12.13 3.08
CA ARG A 114 21.29 -11.96 1.65
C ARG A 114 19.78 -11.97 1.38
N VAL A 115 19.05 -11.05 2.00
CA VAL A 115 17.59 -10.94 1.85
C VAL A 115 17.22 -9.65 1.13
N THR A 116 16.41 -9.76 0.09
CA THR A 116 15.75 -8.61 -0.53
C THR A 116 14.25 -8.70 -0.26
N ALA A 117 13.65 -7.67 0.31
CA ALA A 117 12.20 -7.56 0.49
C ALA A 117 11.60 -6.64 -0.59
N LEU A 118 10.61 -7.15 -1.31
CA LEU A 118 9.77 -6.37 -2.21
C LEU A 118 8.42 -6.16 -1.52
N HIS A 119 7.93 -4.93 -1.46
CA HIS A 119 6.71 -4.57 -0.75
C HIS A 119 5.75 -3.81 -1.68
N SER A 120 4.45 -4.08 -1.56
CA SER A 120 3.41 -3.32 -2.26
C SER A 120 2.06 -3.49 -1.54
N THR A 121 0.95 -3.29 -2.26
CA THR A 121 -0.46 -3.42 -1.81
C THR A 121 -0.91 -2.44 -0.72
N GLY A 122 -0.01 -1.60 -0.22
CA GLY A 122 -0.24 -0.51 0.71
C GLY A 122 1.06 0.23 1.00
N PRO A 123 1.01 1.35 1.74
CA PRO A 123 2.21 2.06 2.14
C PRO A 123 3.12 1.18 3.01
N ALA A 124 4.43 1.39 2.92
CA ALA A 124 5.40 0.83 3.84
C ALA A 124 5.00 1.14 5.28
N THR A 125 5.01 0.12 6.13
CA THR A 125 4.58 0.27 7.53
C THR A 125 5.73 0.79 8.40
N PRO A 126 5.45 1.33 9.59
CA PRO A 126 6.51 1.64 10.55
C PRO A 126 7.42 0.44 10.89
N ALA A 127 6.85 -0.77 10.91
CA ALA A 127 7.64 -1.99 11.08
C ALA A 127 8.61 -2.24 9.91
N ALA A 128 8.22 -1.87 8.69
CA ALA A 128 9.10 -1.97 7.52
C ALA A 128 10.34 -1.08 7.67
N HIS A 129 10.12 0.17 8.07
CA HIS A 129 11.18 1.13 8.39
C HIS A 129 12.10 0.63 9.49
N GLN A 130 11.51 0.14 10.58
CA GLN A 130 12.26 -0.39 11.71
C GLN A 130 13.12 -1.60 11.32
N VAL A 131 12.62 -2.51 10.49
CA VAL A 131 13.39 -3.65 9.97
C VAL A 131 14.53 -3.16 9.08
N ALA A 132 14.24 -2.28 8.13
CA ALA A 132 15.23 -1.73 7.21
C ALA A 132 16.35 -0.98 7.94
N GLU A 133 16.00 -0.19 8.97
CA GLU A 133 16.96 0.54 9.81
C GLU A 133 17.84 -0.41 10.62
N ARG A 134 17.25 -1.38 11.34
CA ARG A 134 18.02 -2.34 12.14
C ARG A 134 18.96 -3.21 11.30
N LEU A 135 18.64 -3.40 10.02
CA LEU A 135 19.40 -4.24 9.11
C LEU A 135 20.23 -3.44 8.10
N ALA A 136 20.35 -2.11 8.27
CA ALA A 136 21.01 -1.22 7.31
C ALA A 136 22.47 -1.61 7.03
N ASP A 137 23.20 -2.07 8.05
CA ASP A 137 24.61 -2.48 7.95
C ASP A 137 24.79 -3.94 7.48
N THR A 138 23.71 -4.60 7.08
CA THR A 138 23.73 -5.96 6.55
C THR A 138 23.53 -5.96 5.02
N GLY A 139 23.49 -7.14 4.39
CA GLY A 139 23.07 -7.28 3.00
C GLY A 139 21.55 -7.24 2.79
N PHE A 140 20.76 -6.90 3.81
CA PHE A 140 19.31 -6.71 3.68
C PHE A 140 18.99 -5.50 2.79
N ARG A 141 18.07 -5.67 1.83
CA ARG A 141 17.56 -4.59 1.00
C ARG A 141 16.04 -4.62 0.99
N ALA A 142 15.41 -3.47 0.89
CA ALA A 142 13.95 -3.38 0.81
C ALA A 142 13.51 -2.33 -0.20
N TYR A 143 12.52 -2.69 -1.01
CA TYR A 143 11.94 -1.84 -2.04
C TYR A 143 10.43 -1.86 -1.94
N GLU A 144 9.83 -0.72 -2.23
CA GLU A 144 8.39 -0.55 -2.29
C GLU A 144 7.97 -0.17 -3.72
N LEU A 145 6.88 -0.77 -4.19
CA LEU A 145 6.25 -0.48 -5.49
C LEU A 145 4.92 0.24 -5.31
N LEU A 146 4.76 1.35 -6.03
CA LEU A 146 3.50 2.05 -6.23
C LEU A 146 2.88 1.50 -7.50
N GLY A 147 1.60 1.16 -7.43
CA GLY A 147 0.88 0.61 -8.56
C GLY A 147 -0.51 0.16 -8.19
N SER A 148 -1.20 -0.40 -9.17
CA SER A 148 -2.54 -0.95 -8.99
C SER A 148 -2.78 -2.13 -9.93
N THR A 149 -3.96 -2.73 -9.87
CA THR A 149 -4.32 -3.79 -10.82
C THR A 149 -4.47 -3.25 -12.24
N GLU A 150 -4.95 -2.00 -12.35
CA GLU A 150 -5.17 -1.26 -13.59
C GLU A 150 -3.85 -0.92 -14.30
N THR A 151 -2.81 -0.61 -13.53
CA THR A 151 -1.56 -0.03 -14.04
C THR A 151 -0.37 -0.98 -13.94
N GLY A 152 -0.43 -1.95 -13.03
CA GLY A 152 0.77 -2.66 -12.57
C GLY A 152 1.65 -1.75 -11.74
N ALA A 153 2.92 -2.10 -11.59
CA ALA A 153 3.91 -1.22 -11.00
C ALA A 153 4.09 0.03 -11.88
N VAL A 154 4.09 1.21 -11.24
CA VAL A 154 4.22 2.54 -11.85
C VAL A 154 5.53 3.18 -11.43
N ALA A 155 5.84 3.10 -10.15
CA ALA A 155 7.04 3.70 -9.57
C ALA A 155 7.56 2.85 -8.42
N HIS A 156 8.81 3.07 -8.05
CA HIS A 156 9.47 2.37 -6.95
C HIS A 156 10.31 3.32 -6.11
N ARG A 157 10.64 2.87 -4.89
CA ARG A 157 11.63 3.51 -4.02
C ARG A 157 12.22 2.48 -3.06
N SER A 158 13.36 2.80 -2.47
CA SER A 158 13.90 2.01 -1.36
C SER A 158 13.11 2.27 -0.08
N VAL A 159 12.93 1.24 0.73
CA VAL A 159 12.48 1.38 2.12
C VAL A 159 13.74 1.46 2.98
N ALA A 160 14.03 2.64 3.49
CA ALA A 160 15.22 2.90 4.30
C ALA A 160 14.94 3.93 5.40
N GLY A 161 15.69 3.85 6.49
CA GLY A 161 15.62 4.78 7.63
C GLY A 161 14.29 4.73 8.41
N ALA A 162 14.19 5.56 9.44
CA ALA A 162 13.04 5.61 10.35
C ALA A 162 11.73 6.09 9.68
N HIS A 163 11.81 6.87 8.60
CA HIS A 163 10.64 7.41 7.88
C HIS A 163 10.92 7.58 6.38
N THR A 164 9.94 7.33 5.50
CA THR A 164 10.03 7.70 4.06
C THR A 164 9.80 9.19 3.77
N ALA A 165 9.60 10.03 4.80
CA ALA A 165 9.32 11.45 4.63
C ALA A 165 10.55 12.16 4.03
N GLY A 166 10.68 12.12 2.71
CA GLY A 166 11.77 12.74 1.96
C GLY A 166 12.29 11.92 0.77
N LEU A 167 12.10 10.60 0.71
CA LEU A 167 12.55 9.81 -0.44
C LEU A 167 11.53 9.88 -1.58
N PRO A 168 11.89 10.46 -2.74
CA PRO A 168 10.98 10.54 -3.87
C PRO A 168 10.81 9.15 -4.50
N TRP A 169 9.61 8.90 -5.00
CA TRP A 169 9.33 7.79 -5.89
C TRP A 169 10.00 8.02 -7.23
N ARG A 170 10.50 6.95 -7.85
CA ARG A 170 11.10 6.94 -9.18
C ARG A 170 10.21 6.15 -10.13
N LEU A 171 9.85 6.75 -11.26
CA LEU A 171 9.05 6.10 -12.30
C LEU A 171 9.82 4.94 -12.93
N LEU A 172 9.12 3.83 -13.17
CA LEU A 172 9.64 2.74 -13.99
C LEU A 172 9.85 3.20 -15.44
N PRO A 173 10.90 2.73 -16.13
CA PRO A 173 11.31 3.27 -17.44
C PRO A 173 10.21 3.33 -18.51
N ASP A 174 9.29 2.37 -18.51
CA ASP A 174 8.21 2.25 -19.50
C ASP A 174 6.94 3.06 -19.14
N VAL A 175 7.00 3.83 -18.04
CA VAL A 175 5.89 4.65 -17.57
C VAL A 175 6.15 6.09 -17.96
N GLU A 176 5.22 6.68 -18.70
CA GLU A 176 5.17 8.11 -18.98
C GLU A 176 4.16 8.79 -18.05
N VAL A 177 4.50 9.98 -17.55
CA VAL A 177 3.57 10.81 -16.78
C VAL A 177 2.96 11.84 -17.70
N LEU A 178 1.64 11.87 -17.74
CA LEU A 178 0.85 12.85 -18.47
C LEU A 178 0.31 13.92 -17.51
N PRO A 179 -0.11 15.10 -18.01
CA PRO A 179 -0.83 16.07 -17.19
C PRO A 179 -2.08 15.43 -16.58
N GLY A 180 -2.12 15.36 -15.24
CA GLY A 180 -3.26 14.84 -14.51
C GLY A 180 -4.25 15.93 -14.11
N GLY A 181 -5.39 15.54 -13.54
CA GLY A 181 -6.30 16.47 -12.88
C GLY A 181 -5.59 17.23 -11.75
N ILE A 182 -5.66 18.56 -11.78
CA ILE A 182 -5.13 19.42 -10.72
C ILE A 182 -5.93 19.13 -9.45
N ALA A 183 -5.25 18.91 -8.33
CA ALA A 183 -5.93 18.83 -7.04
C ALA A 183 -6.30 20.24 -6.56
N ASP A 184 -7.50 20.44 -6.01
CA ASP A 184 -7.91 21.75 -5.51
C ASP A 184 -6.86 22.37 -4.55
N GLY A 185 -6.38 23.59 -4.86
CA GLY A 185 -5.46 24.38 -4.04
C GLY A 185 -4.31 25.07 -4.81
N ASP A 186 -3.63 25.99 -4.13
CA ASP A 186 -2.38 26.61 -4.63
C ASP A 186 -1.19 25.65 -4.38
N GLY A 187 -0.76 24.94 -5.44
CA GLY A 187 0.45 24.12 -5.41
C GLY A 187 0.55 23.12 -6.57
N PRO A 188 1.74 22.50 -6.81
CA PRO A 188 1.97 21.59 -7.93
C PRO A 188 1.43 20.17 -7.70
N VAL A 189 0.48 19.99 -6.77
CA VAL A 189 -0.10 18.68 -6.45
C VAL A 189 -1.14 18.32 -7.50
N GLN A 190 -0.96 17.17 -8.13
CA GLN A 190 -1.83 16.67 -9.18
C GLN A 190 -2.15 15.19 -8.98
N ARG A 191 -3.20 14.71 -9.61
CA ARG A 191 -3.41 13.26 -9.76
C ARG A 191 -2.34 12.68 -10.68
N LEU A 192 -1.89 11.48 -10.34
CA LEU A 192 -0.91 10.77 -11.15
C LEU A 192 -1.63 10.15 -12.35
N ARG A 193 -1.45 10.75 -13.54
CA ARG A 193 -1.91 10.19 -14.81
C ARG A 193 -0.73 9.60 -15.57
N VAL A 194 -0.86 8.37 -16.03
CA VAL A 194 0.25 7.63 -16.65
C VAL A 194 -0.17 6.92 -17.93
N ALA A 195 0.77 6.81 -18.87
CA ALA A 195 0.70 5.90 -20.00
C ALA A 195 1.77 4.81 -19.85
N SER A 196 1.44 3.58 -20.24
CA SER A 196 2.35 2.43 -20.20
C SER A 196 1.82 1.31 -21.10
N PRO A 197 2.69 0.52 -21.76
CA PRO A 197 2.26 -0.67 -22.50
C PRO A 197 1.61 -1.75 -21.61
N ARG A 198 1.73 -1.62 -20.29
CA ARG A 198 1.21 -2.58 -19.29
C ARG A 198 -0.17 -2.21 -18.73
N LEU A 199 -0.83 -1.16 -19.22
CA LEU A 199 -2.18 -0.85 -18.76
C LEU A 199 -3.12 -2.04 -19.02
N ALA A 200 -3.87 -2.42 -18.00
CA ALA A 200 -4.80 -3.53 -18.08
C ALA A 200 -6.05 -3.13 -18.88
N ARG A 201 -6.61 -4.09 -19.60
CA ARG A 201 -7.88 -3.91 -20.30
C ARG A 201 -9.03 -4.15 -19.34
N ARG A 202 -10.09 -3.34 -19.40
CA ARG A 202 -11.29 -3.59 -18.60
C ARG A 202 -12.16 -4.66 -19.28
N THR A 203 -12.77 -5.56 -18.51
CA THR A 203 -13.73 -6.53 -19.07
C THR A 203 -14.85 -5.78 -19.80
N GLY A 204 -15.17 -6.20 -21.03
CA GLY A 204 -16.16 -5.54 -21.89
C GLY A 204 -15.62 -4.43 -22.79
N THR A 205 -14.31 -4.14 -22.75
CA THR A 205 -13.64 -3.21 -23.67
C THR A 205 -12.77 -3.96 -24.67
N GLU A 206 -12.53 -3.41 -25.86
CA GLU A 206 -11.74 -4.09 -26.91
C GLU A 206 -10.22 -4.03 -26.67
N ALA A 207 -9.73 -2.91 -26.13
CA ALA A 207 -8.31 -2.68 -25.89
C ALA A 207 -8.07 -2.01 -24.52
N PRO A 208 -6.85 -2.10 -23.95
CA PRO A 208 -6.44 -1.24 -22.85
C PRO A 208 -6.60 0.25 -23.22
N PRO A 209 -6.83 1.13 -22.23
CA PRO A 209 -6.80 2.56 -22.48
C PRO A 209 -5.38 3.04 -22.80
N ASP A 210 -5.26 4.15 -23.53
CA ASP A 210 -3.96 4.78 -23.84
C ASP A 210 -3.27 5.33 -22.58
N ASP A 211 -4.06 5.75 -21.59
CA ASP A 211 -3.59 6.27 -20.32
C ASP A 211 -4.55 5.93 -19.16
N TRP A 212 -4.08 6.12 -17.93
CA TRP A 212 -4.87 5.91 -16.73
C TRP A 212 -4.55 6.95 -15.65
N GLU A 213 -5.59 7.57 -15.07
CA GLU A 213 -5.46 8.44 -13.90
C GLU A 213 -5.64 7.63 -12.61
N LEU A 214 -4.56 7.50 -11.84
CA LEU A 214 -4.62 6.90 -10.51
C LEU A 214 -5.29 7.88 -9.53
N PRO A 215 -5.97 7.37 -8.49
CA PRO A 215 -6.48 8.22 -7.41
C PRO A 215 -5.35 8.71 -6.48
N ASP A 216 -4.09 8.49 -6.84
CA ASP A 216 -2.91 8.87 -6.09
C ASP A 216 -2.50 10.30 -6.44
N LEU A 217 -2.30 11.12 -5.42
CA LEU A 217 -1.87 12.51 -5.54
C LEU A 217 -0.37 12.59 -5.37
N VAL A 218 0.27 13.35 -6.25
CA VAL A 218 1.73 13.45 -6.32
C VAL A 218 2.16 14.90 -6.43
N ALA A 219 3.30 15.20 -5.81
CA ALA A 219 4.03 16.44 -6.01
C ALA A 219 5.28 16.12 -6.85
N PRO A 220 5.36 16.57 -8.12
CA PRO A 220 6.52 16.34 -8.97
C PRO A 220 7.81 16.92 -8.37
N VAL A 221 8.92 16.22 -8.55
CA VAL A 221 10.27 16.68 -8.14
C VAL A 221 11.17 16.83 -9.36
N THR A 222 11.16 15.84 -10.25
CA THR A 222 11.83 15.86 -11.56
C THR A 222 10.90 15.21 -12.60
N PRO A 223 11.26 15.20 -13.90
CA PRO A 223 10.47 14.45 -14.89
C PRO A 223 10.32 12.96 -14.59
N ARG A 224 11.20 12.37 -13.76
CA ARG A 224 11.20 10.93 -13.43
C ARG A 224 10.95 10.63 -11.95
N THR A 225 10.70 11.65 -11.13
CA THR A 225 10.53 11.46 -9.69
C THR A 225 9.47 12.38 -9.09
N PHE A 226 8.80 11.90 -8.05
CA PHE A 226 7.74 12.64 -7.36
C PHE A 226 7.63 12.23 -5.88
N HIS A 227 7.06 13.08 -5.04
CA HIS A 227 6.59 12.70 -3.71
C HIS A 227 5.12 12.24 -3.81
N HIS A 228 4.81 11.10 -3.19
CA HIS A 228 3.42 10.66 -3.03
C HIS A 228 2.81 11.41 -1.84
N VAL A 229 1.75 12.17 -2.10
CA VAL A 229 1.05 13.02 -1.13
C VAL A 229 -0.05 12.24 -0.41
N GLY A 230 -0.54 11.16 -1.03
CA GLY A 230 -1.65 10.34 -0.51
C GLY A 230 -2.60 9.94 -1.63
N ARG A 231 -3.77 9.41 -1.27
CA ARG A 231 -4.86 9.18 -2.24
C ARG A 231 -5.85 10.33 -2.15
N ALA A 232 -6.41 10.76 -3.28
CA ALA A 232 -7.44 11.81 -3.33
C ALA A 232 -8.61 11.53 -2.38
N SER A 233 -9.06 10.27 -2.31
CA SER A 233 -10.13 9.87 -1.36
C SER A 233 -9.71 9.84 0.11
N ARG A 234 -8.41 9.94 0.41
CA ARG A 234 -7.84 9.97 1.77
C ARG A 234 -7.24 11.32 2.15
N LEU A 235 -7.35 12.33 1.29
CA LEU A 235 -7.11 13.71 1.66
C LEU A 235 -8.47 14.36 1.92
N VAL A 236 -8.73 14.74 3.16
CA VAL A 236 -9.97 15.44 3.53
C VAL A 236 -9.64 16.87 3.92
N LYS A 237 -10.56 17.80 3.66
CA LYS A 237 -10.43 19.20 4.06
C LYS A 237 -11.37 19.50 5.21
N VAL A 238 -10.83 19.51 6.43
CA VAL A 238 -11.61 19.80 7.64
C VAL A 238 -11.43 21.27 8.00
N ASN A 239 -12.49 22.07 7.92
CA ASN A 239 -12.47 23.50 8.26
C ASN A 239 -11.34 24.29 7.58
N GLY A 240 -11.12 24.05 6.28
CA GLY A 240 -10.07 24.73 5.53
C GLY A 240 -8.68 24.09 5.65
N VAL A 241 -8.46 23.19 6.62
CA VAL A 241 -7.21 22.48 6.80
C VAL A 241 -7.20 21.18 6.00
N ARG A 242 -6.23 21.03 5.10
CA ARG A 242 -6.00 19.78 4.36
C ARG A 242 -5.35 18.74 5.27
N CYS A 243 -6.00 17.61 5.41
CA CYS A 243 -5.59 16.51 6.27
C CYS A 243 -5.29 15.27 5.42
N ASP A 244 -4.03 14.83 5.42
CA ASP A 244 -3.69 13.50 4.92
C ASP A 244 -3.99 12.46 6.00
N LEU A 245 -4.98 11.62 5.74
CA LEU A 245 -5.40 10.59 6.69
C LEU A 245 -4.32 9.55 6.94
N ALA A 246 -3.39 9.30 6.00
CA ALA A 246 -2.25 8.43 6.24
C ALA A 246 -1.28 9.06 7.25
N ARG A 247 -0.97 10.36 7.08
CA ARG A 247 -0.18 11.12 8.06
C ARG A 247 -0.82 11.12 9.46
N VAL A 248 -2.14 11.29 9.53
CA VAL A 248 -2.88 11.23 10.81
C VAL A 248 -2.76 9.85 11.44
N GLU A 249 -2.94 8.77 10.66
CA GLU A 249 -2.77 7.38 11.13
C GLU A 249 -1.36 7.12 11.69
N ASP A 250 -0.30 7.59 11.03
CA ASP A 250 1.08 7.41 11.49
C ASP A 250 1.35 8.11 12.81
N LEU A 251 0.88 9.36 12.94
CA LEU A 251 0.99 10.11 14.18
C LEU A 251 0.15 9.50 15.31
N ALA A 252 -1.07 9.07 14.98
CA ALA A 252 -1.97 8.37 15.90
C ALA A 252 -1.32 7.12 16.48
N ARG A 253 -0.69 6.31 15.62
CA ARG A 253 -0.03 5.06 15.99
C ARG A 253 1.20 5.30 16.87
N ALA A 254 1.95 6.38 16.62
CA ALA A 254 3.05 6.79 17.50
C ALA A 254 2.55 7.19 18.91
N GLY A 255 1.42 7.89 19.00
CA GLY A 255 0.82 8.30 20.29
C GLY A 255 0.03 7.19 21.01
N CYS A 256 -0.32 6.12 20.32
CA CYS A 256 -1.09 4.99 20.84
C CYS A 256 -0.45 3.64 20.44
N PRO A 257 0.75 3.32 20.97
CA PRO A 257 1.43 2.08 20.62
C PRO A 257 0.58 0.86 21.00
N GLY A 258 0.60 -0.16 20.14
CA GLY A 258 -0.16 -1.40 20.34
C GLY A 258 -1.59 -1.39 19.81
N LEU A 259 -2.08 -0.24 19.32
CA LEU A 259 -3.38 -0.15 18.65
C LEU A 259 -3.23 -0.22 17.13
N ASP A 260 -4.14 -0.98 16.50
CA ASP A 260 -4.33 -1.01 15.07
C ASP A 260 -5.32 0.10 14.67
N LEU A 261 -4.80 1.24 14.22
CA LEU A 261 -5.54 2.48 13.93
C LEU A 261 -5.69 2.74 12.43
N VAL A 262 -6.90 3.13 12.02
CA VAL A 262 -7.25 3.55 10.66
C VAL A 262 -8.13 4.80 10.71
N CYS A 263 -7.87 5.75 9.81
CA CYS A 263 -8.74 6.89 9.55
C CYS A 263 -9.66 6.59 8.35
N ALA A 264 -10.94 6.93 8.50
CA ALA A 264 -11.92 6.87 7.42
C ALA A 264 -12.40 8.29 7.08
N PRO A 265 -12.42 8.69 5.80
CA PRO A 265 -13.08 9.93 5.39
C PRO A 265 -14.60 9.79 5.58
N VAL A 266 -15.25 10.86 6.03
CA VAL A 266 -16.70 10.94 6.20
C VAL A 266 -17.22 12.29 5.73
N SER A 267 -18.46 12.33 5.24
CA SER A 267 -19.16 13.60 5.01
C SER A 267 -19.64 14.19 6.33
N ASP A 268 -19.48 15.49 6.51
CA ASP A 268 -19.96 16.25 7.67
C ASP A 268 -20.93 17.34 7.19
N PRO A 269 -22.18 17.38 7.70
CA PRO A 269 -23.20 18.29 7.20
C PRO A 269 -22.89 19.78 7.44
N VAL A 270 -21.96 20.09 8.36
CA VAL A 270 -21.58 21.46 8.70
C VAL A 270 -20.25 21.82 8.02
N ARG A 271 -19.30 20.90 7.98
CA ARG A 271 -17.92 21.14 7.51
C ARG A 271 -17.67 20.66 6.09
N GLY A 272 -18.64 19.99 5.47
CA GLY A 272 -18.53 19.30 4.19
C GLY A 272 -17.82 17.96 4.35
N GLU A 273 -16.54 18.00 4.73
CA GLU A 273 -15.68 16.83 4.90
C GLU A 273 -15.12 16.73 6.32
N HIS A 274 -14.99 15.49 6.78
CA HIS A 274 -14.27 15.15 8.00
C HIS A 274 -13.62 13.78 7.85
N TYR A 275 -13.00 13.34 8.93
CA TYR A 275 -12.59 11.98 9.15
C TYR A 275 -12.93 11.49 10.55
N GLU A 276 -13.07 10.17 10.65
CA GLU A 276 -13.27 9.40 11.89
C GLU A 276 -12.13 8.40 12.04
N VAL A 277 -11.85 7.99 13.28
CA VAL A 277 -10.78 7.04 13.60
C VAL A 277 -11.38 5.76 14.12
N PHE A 278 -10.97 4.64 13.54
CA PHE A 278 -11.32 3.30 13.97
C PHE A 278 -10.08 2.63 14.54
N TYR A 279 -10.22 1.93 15.65
CA TYR A 279 -9.11 1.19 16.21
C TYR A 279 -9.51 -0.17 16.78
N ALA A 280 -8.57 -1.11 16.73
CA ALA A 280 -8.64 -2.39 17.41
C ALA A 280 -7.37 -2.59 18.27
N GLY A 281 -7.50 -3.30 19.37
CA GLY A 281 -6.37 -3.60 20.25
C GLY A 281 -6.76 -4.62 21.32
N PRO A 282 -5.79 -5.38 21.85
CA PRO A 282 -6.04 -6.41 22.86
C PRO A 282 -6.57 -5.80 24.16
N GLU A 283 -6.03 -4.65 24.54
CA GLU A 283 -6.45 -3.92 25.73
C GLU A 283 -7.72 -3.09 25.48
N PRO A 284 -8.64 -3.01 26.46
CA PRO A 284 -9.80 -2.13 26.40
C PRO A 284 -9.37 -0.68 26.68
N VAL A 285 -8.84 -0.01 25.65
CA VAL A 285 -8.64 1.44 25.68
C VAL A 285 -9.99 2.12 25.40
N ASP A 286 -10.30 3.21 26.09
CA ASP A 286 -11.52 4.01 25.86
C ASP A 286 -11.34 4.90 24.59
N PRO A 287 -12.32 4.93 23.66
CA PRO A 287 -12.30 5.88 22.54
C PRO A 287 -12.08 7.34 22.95
N ALA A 288 -12.58 7.79 24.10
CA ALA A 288 -12.36 9.13 24.62
C ALA A 288 -10.88 9.41 24.93
N ASP A 289 -10.15 8.40 25.45
CA ASP A 289 -8.73 8.50 25.71
C ASP A 289 -7.91 8.52 24.42
N VAL A 290 -8.26 7.69 23.44
CA VAL A 290 -7.66 7.76 22.11
C VAL A 290 -7.90 9.14 21.50
N ARG A 291 -9.13 9.65 21.51
CA ARG A 291 -9.47 11.00 21.02
C ARG A 291 -8.64 12.09 21.71
N ARG A 292 -8.47 12.00 23.04
CA ARG A 292 -7.67 12.95 23.83
C ARG A 292 -6.20 12.93 23.41
N ARG A 293 -5.63 11.75 23.16
CA ARG A 293 -4.25 11.59 22.65
C ARG A 293 -4.11 12.16 21.24
N LEU A 294 -5.11 11.96 20.38
CA LEU A 294 -5.14 12.53 19.03
C LEU A 294 -5.33 14.05 19.01
N GLY A 295 -5.99 14.61 20.02
CA GLY A 295 -6.06 16.06 20.21
C GLY A 295 -4.71 16.71 20.57
N ARG A 296 -3.69 15.91 20.88
CA ARG A 296 -2.31 16.36 21.18
C ARG A 296 -1.35 16.21 19.99
N LEU A 297 -1.86 15.84 18.81
CA LEU A 297 -1.07 15.81 17.58
C LEU A 297 -0.50 17.21 17.24
N PRO A 298 0.57 17.30 16.41
CA PRO A 298 1.21 18.56 16.08
C PRO A 298 0.21 19.65 15.67
N SER A 299 0.48 20.88 16.12
CA SER A 299 -0.39 22.04 15.88
C SER A 299 -0.70 22.20 14.39
N GLY A 300 -1.98 22.14 14.05
CA GLY A 300 -2.46 22.33 12.67
C GLY A 300 -3.30 21.18 12.13
N LEU A 301 -3.31 19.99 12.72
CA LEU A 301 -4.26 18.92 12.34
C LEU A 301 -5.52 18.99 13.22
N PRO A 302 -6.74 19.03 12.65
CA PRO A 302 -7.98 19.02 13.41
C PRO A 302 -8.18 17.65 14.04
N ALA A 303 -8.70 17.59 15.28
CA ALA A 303 -9.04 16.32 15.94
C ALA A 303 -10.11 15.54 15.15
N PRO A 304 -10.15 14.20 15.20
CA PRO A 304 -11.16 13.41 14.49
C PRO A 304 -12.59 13.74 14.94
N ARG A 305 -13.56 13.58 14.03
CA ARG A 305 -14.99 13.81 14.29
C ARG A 305 -15.49 12.87 15.38
N ALA A 306 -15.13 11.60 15.24
CA ALA A 306 -15.42 10.53 16.18
C ALA A 306 -14.28 9.51 16.20
N VAL A 307 -14.22 8.74 17.28
CA VAL A 307 -13.28 7.63 17.46
C VAL A 307 -14.08 6.40 17.87
N HIS A 308 -13.85 5.28 17.21
CA HIS A 308 -14.62 4.04 17.36
C HIS A 308 -13.67 2.89 17.68
N ARG A 309 -13.98 2.16 18.76
CA ARG A 309 -13.35 0.86 19.01
C ARG A 309 -14.11 -0.19 18.22
N VAL A 310 -13.40 -0.99 17.42
CA VAL A 310 -13.97 -2.13 16.69
C VAL A 310 -13.29 -3.43 17.13
N PRO A 311 -13.95 -4.60 17.00
CA PRO A 311 -13.33 -5.87 17.37
C PRO A 311 -12.05 -6.16 16.58
N ARG A 312 -12.03 -5.80 15.30
CA ARG A 312 -10.88 -5.86 14.39
C ARG A 312 -11.05 -4.85 13.27
N ILE A 313 -9.94 -4.42 12.67
CA ILE A 313 -9.97 -3.64 11.44
C ILE A 313 -10.14 -4.61 10.25
N PRO A 314 -11.23 -4.50 9.46
CA PRO A 314 -11.47 -5.39 8.33
C PRO A 314 -10.49 -5.09 7.19
N ARG A 315 -9.88 -6.15 6.65
CA ARG A 315 -8.90 -6.08 5.57
C ARG A 315 -9.20 -7.15 4.53
N SER A 316 -8.91 -6.86 3.27
CA SER A 316 -8.91 -7.85 2.19
C SER A 316 -7.83 -8.91 2.41
N ALA A 317 -7.86 -9.98 1.61
CA ALA A 317 -6.80 -10.98 1.57
C ALA A 317 -5.39 -10.40 1.29
N THR A 318 -5.30 -9.22 0.68
CA THR A 318 -4.04 -8.50 0.42
C THR A 318 -3.66 -7.49 1.51
N GLY A 319 -4.40 -7.46 2.63
CA GLY A 319 -4.16 -6.55 3.75
C GLY A 319 -4.68 -5.13 3.52
N LYS A 320 -5.38 -4.84 2.42
CA LYS A 320 -5.98 -3.52 2.16
C LYS A 320 -7.17 -3.30 3.10
N VAL A 321 -7.23 -2.15 3.77
CA VAL A 321 -8.34 -1.81 4.66
C VAL A 321 -9.64 -1.62 3.90
N LEU A 322 -10.71 -2.25 4.39
CA LEU A 322 -12.06 -2.17 3.83
C LEU A 322 -12.84 -1.06 4.52
N THR A 323 -12.53 0.19 4.19
CA THR A 323 -13.07 1.38 4.87
C THR A 323 -14.61 1.47 4.85
N ALA A 324 -15.26 0.95 3.81
CA ALA A 324 -16.73 0.91 3.73
C ALA A 324 -17.37 0.03 4.83
N GLU A 325 -16.71 -1.07 5.23
CA GLU A 325 -17.20 -1.92 6.31
C GLU A 325 -17.03 -1.23 7.68
N LEU A 326 -15.94 -0.48 7.86
CA LEU A 326 -15.72 0.33 9.07
C LEU A 326 -16.79 1.39 9.24
N THR A 327 -17.06 2.18 8.19
CA THR A 327 -18.05 3.26 8.24
C THR A 327 -19.48 2.74 8.34
N ALA A 328 -19.78 1.57 7.76
CA ALA A 328 -21.08 0.91 7.93
C ALA A 328 -21.34 0.50 9.39
N THR A 329 -20.30 0.06 10.11
CA THR A 329 -20.39 -0.30 11.54
C THR A 329 -20.61 0.92 12.44
N ALA A 330 -20.24 2.12 11.95
CA ALA A 330 -20.35 3.38 12.68
C ALA A 330 -21.66 4.13 12.42
N ARG A 331 -22.42 3.80 11.36
CA ARG A 331 -23.74 4.38 11.10
C ARG A 331 -24.72 3.90 12.19
N PRO A 332 -25.33 4.80 12.97
CA PRO A 332 -26.35 4.39 13.93
C PRO A 332 -27.57 3.82 13.20
N VAL A 333 -28.28 2.91 13.87
CA VAL A 333 -29.62 2.37 13.53
C VAL A 333 -30.70 3.48 13.66
N GLN A 334 -30.47 4.66 13.10
CA GLN A 334 -31.33 5.85 13.28
C GLN A 334 -32.07 6.31 12.03
N GLU A 335 -31.96 5.59 10.89
CA GLU A 335 -32.79 5.85 9.70
C GLU A 335 -33.95 4.84 9.53
N ALA A 336 -34.27 4.04 10.57
CA ALA A 336 -35.41 3.11 10.54
C ALA A 336 -36.72 3.69 11.13
N GLU A 337 -36.70 4.90 11.68
CA GLU A 337 -37.89 5.59 12.15
C GLU A 337 -37.90 7.02 11.59
N HIS A 338 -38.38 7.16 10.36
CA HIS A 338 -39.28 8.22 9.91
C HIS A 338 -39.69 7.86 8.47
N VAL A 339 -40.72 7.01 8.40
CA VAL A 339 -41.71 7.03 7.31
C VAL A 339 -42.42 8.38 7.37
#